data_AF-A0AAD9NGA9-F1
#
_entry.id   AF-A0AAD9NGA9-F1
#
_cell.length_a   1.000
_cell.length_b   1.000
_cell.length_c   1.000
_cell.angle_alpha   90.00
_cell.angle_beta   90.00
_cell.angle_gamma   90.00
#
_symmetry.space_group_name_H-M   'P 1'
#
loop_
_entity.id
_entity.type
_entity.pdbx_description
1 polymer ?
#
loop_
_entity_poly.entity_id
_entity_poly.type
_entity_poly.pdbx_seq_one_letter_code
_entity_poly.pdbx_strand_id
1 'polypeptide(L)'
;MDQINQDMRDAEKNLEGLEKCCGLCVLPWKRSKNFEKGSEYANTWNKDDDGKVNVDGPRMVVGNDQMCPSGGFITKITNDAREEEMENNVGEVSSMISNLRNMAIDMGNEIGGQNKQIDRVNQKATSNEIRIKAANSRAAKLLKE
;
A
#
# COMPACT_ATOMS: atom_id res chain seq x y z
N MET A 1 -11.39 -0.80 2.54
CA MET A 1 -11.57 -2.20 2.99
C MET A 1 -12.13 -2.30 4.40
N ASP A 2 -11.77 -1.37 5.29
CA ASP A 2 -12.23 -1.37 6.68
C ASP A 2 -13.75 -1.14 6.80
N GLN A 3 -14.34 -0.29 5.94
CA GLN A 3 -15.79 -0.12 5.85
C GLN A 3 -16.52 -1.46 5.57
N ILE A 4 -16.09 -2.19 4.54
CA ILE A 4 -16.67 -3.51 4.21
C ILE A 4 -16.53 -4.47 5.39
N ASN A 5 -15.39 -4.45 6.08
CA ASN A 5 -15.19 -5.29 7.25
C ASN A 5 -16.16 -4.92 8.37
N GLN A 6 -16.42 -3.64 8.62
CA GLN A 6 -17.42 -3.17 9.58
C GLN A 6 -18.83 -3.57 9.17
N ASP A 7 -19.22 -3.32 7.93
CA ASP A 7 -20.54 -3.69 7.40
C ASP A 7 -20.79 -5.20 7.53
N MET A 8 -19.75 -6.01 7.29
CA MET A 8 -19.81 -7.47 7.47
C MET A 8 -19.98 -7.88 8.93
N ARG A 9 -19.45 -7.14 9.91
CA ARG A 9 -19.71 -7.41 11.33
C ARG A 9 -21.17 -7.20 11.66
N ASP A 10 -21.78 -6.14 11.12
CA ASP A 10 -23.17 -5.84 11.39
C ASP A 10 -24.12 -6.79 10.64
N ALA A 11 -23.77 -7.17 9.40
CA ALA A 11 -24.48 -8.22 8.66
C ALA A 11 -24.45 -9.57 9.41
N GLU A 12 -23.30 -9.98 9.94
CA GLU A 12 -23.16 -11.22 10.71
C GLU A 12 -23.99 -11.19 12.00
N LYS A 13 -23.98 -10.08 12.76
CA LYS A 13 -24.84 -9.92 13.96
C LYS A 13 -26.33 -10.01 13.62
N ASN A 14 -26.75 -9.39 12.51
CA ASN A 14 -28.14 -9.44 12.07
C ASN A 14 -28.54 -10.86 11.68
N LEU A 15 -27.67 -11.59 10.96
CA LEU A 15 -27.90 -13.01 10.63
C LEU A 15 -27.98 -13.89 11.89
N GLU A 16 -27.10 -13.69 12.87
CA GLU A 16 -27.19 -14.37 14.18
C GLU A 16 -28.50 -14.05 14.92
N GLY A 17 -29.03 -12.83 14.75
CA GLY A 17 -30.34 -12.45 15.27
C GLY A 17 -31.48 -13.25 14.64
N LEU A 18 -31.42 -13.48 13.32
CA LEU A 18 -32.41 -14.26 12.57
C LEU A 18 -32.28 -15.78 12.82
N GLU A 19 -31.11 -16.27 13.20
CA GLU A 19 -30.87 -17.68 13.57
C GLU A 19 -31.44 -18.07 14.96
N LYS A 20 -31.91 -17.11 15.77
CA LYS A 20 -32.49 -17.36 17.10
C LYS A 20 -33.91 -17.92 16.97
N CYS A 21 -34.16 -19.07 17.61
CA CYS A 21 -35.51 -19.62 17.74
C CYS A 21 -36.20 -19.02 18.99
N CYS A 22 -37.42 -18.49 18.82
CA CYS A 22 -38.27 -17.98 19.91
C CYS A 22 -37.64 -16.87 20.79
N GLY A 23 -36.88 -15.94 20.19
CA GLY A 23 -36.49 -14.67 20.81
C GLY A 23 -35.45 -14.71 21.94
N LEU A 24 -35.15 -15.88 22.53
CA LEU A 24 -34.29 -15.97 23.72
C LEU A 24 -33.03 -16.85 23.55
N CYS A 25 -33.03 -17.85 22.67
CA CYS A 25 -31.94 -18.83 22.60
C CYS A 25 -31.57 -19.21 21.15
N VAL A 26 -30.28 -19.06 20.78
CA VAL A 26 -29.71 -19.80 19.64
C VAL A 26 -29.59 -21.25 20.07
N LEU A 27 -30.24 -22.17 19.38
CA LEU A 27 -30.07 -23.61 19.60
C LEU A 27 -28.56 -23.95 19.51
N PRO A 28 -27.94 -24.63 20.51
CA PRO A 28 -26.49 -24.87 20.55
C PRO A 28 -25.92 -25.52 19.28
N TRP A 29 -26.75 -26.31 18.59
CA TRP A 29 -26.44 -26.99 17.32
C TRP A 29 -26.51 -26.10 16.08
N LYS A 30 -27.13 -24.92 16.13
CA LYS A 30 -27.15 -23.91 15.04
C LYS A 30 -26.14 -22.77 15.25
N ARG A 31 -25.34 -22.79 16.33
CA ARG A 31 -24.39 -21.73 16.64
C ARG A 31 -23.24 -21.71 15.63
N SER A 32 -23.19 -20.68 14.81
CA SER A 32 -22.16 -20.50 13.81
C SER A 32 -20.83 -19.99 14.43
N LYS A 33 -19.70 -20.29 13.78
CA LYS A 33 -18.37 -19.87 14.27
C LYS A 33 -18.21 -18.36 14.10
N ASN A 34 -17.70 -17.71 15.16
CA ASN A 34 -17.33 -16.30 15.17
C ASN A 34 -16.04 -16.08 14.38
N PHE A 35 -16.13 -15.41 13.23
CA PHE A 35 -15.00 -15.18 12.33
C PHE A 35 -13.92 -14.28 12.97
N GLU A 36 -14.33 -13.29 13.77
CA GLU A 36 -13.41 -12.38 14.46
C GLU A 36 -12.49 -13.05 15.49
N LYS A 37 -12.87 -14.23 16.00
CA LYS A 37 -12.08 -14.99 16.98
C LYS A 37 -10.99 -15.85 16.34
N GLY A 38 -10.91 -15.88 15.01
CA GLY A 38 -9.88 -16.63 14.28
C GLY A 38 -8.51 -15.96 14.35
N SER A 39 -7.45 -16.76 14.44
CA SER A 39 -6.06 -16.27 14.33
C SER A 39 -5.78 -15.57 13.00
N GLU A 40 -6.41 -16.02 11.91
CA GLU A 40 -6.33 -15.42 10.58
C GLU A 40 -6.94 -14.00 10.53
N TYR A 41 -8.02 -13.78 11.28
CA TYR A 41 -8.65 -12.46 11.39
C TYR A 41 -7.72 -11.48 12.10
N ALA A 42 -7.18 -11.87 13.26
CA ALA A 42 -6.23 -11.04 14.01
C ALA A 42 -4.98 -10.73 13.17
N ASN A 43 -4.47 -11.70 12.42
CA ASN A 43 -3.32 -11.50 11.54
C ASN A 43 -3.58 -10.53 10.37
N THR A 44 -4.82 -10.35 9.94
CA THR A 44 -5.17 -9.49 8.81
C THR A 44 -5.61 -8.09 9.24
N TRP A 45 -6.31 -8.00 10.38
CA TRP A 45 -6.99 -6.78 10.83
C TRP A 45 -6.34 -6.10 12.05
N ASN A 46 -5.51 -6.82 12.83
CA ASN A 46 -4.85 -6.27 14.02
C ASN A 46 -3.34 -6.06 13.82
N LYS A 47 -2.80 -6.23 12.60
CA LYS A 47 -1.40 -5.93 12.31
C LYS A 47 -1.25 -4.45 11.98
N ASP A 48 -0.61 -3.71 12.87
CA ASP A 48 -0.20 -2.30 12.67
C ASP A 48 1.07 -2.18 11.82
N ASP A 49 1.22 -3.04 10.81
CA ASP A 49 2.38 -3.01 9.90
C ASP A 49 2.09 -2.10 8.71
N ASP A 50 1.68 -0.87 9.01
CA ASP A 50 1.42 0.18 8.03
C ASP A 50 2.69 0.73 7.39
N GLY A 51 3.83 0.05 7.60
CA GLY A 51 5.07 0.19 6.85
C GLY A 51 5.46 1.65 6.67
N LYS A 52 6.11 2.24 7.67
CA LYS A 52 6.63 3.61 7.58
C LYS A 52 7.43 3.76 6.28
N VAL A 53 6.88 4.47 5.30
CA VAL A 53 7.56 4.79 4.05
C VAL A 53 8.81 5.55 4.45
N ASN A 54 9.99 4.98 4.19
CA ASN A 54 11.24 5.62 4.53
C ASN A 54 11.48 6.75 3.52
N VAL A 55 11.03 7.95 3.86
CA VAL A 55 11.24 9.16 3.05
C VAL A 55 12.69 9.68 3.20
N ASP A 56 13.43 9.19 4.20
CA ASP A 56 14.81 9.58 4.54
C ASP A 56 15.87 8.74 3.80
N GLY A 57 15.57 8.29 2.58
CA GLY A 57 16.60 7.79 1.67
C GLY A 57 17.62 8.90 1.35
N PRO A 58 18.89 8.56 1.01
CA PRO A 58 19.91 9.56 0.71
C PRO A 58 19.48 10.40 -0.51
N ARG A 59 18.99 11.61 -0.25
CA ARG A 59 18.68 12.63 -1.26
C ARG A 59 19.95 13.40 -1.57
N MET A 60 20.24 13.57 -2.86
CA MET A 60 21.30 14.49 -3.27
C MET A 60 20.73 15.91 -3.18
N VAL A 61 21.30 16.74 -2.30
CA VAL A 61 20.97 18.17 -2.26
C VAL A 61 21.54 18.80 -3.52
N VAL A 62 20.64 19.29 -4.38
CA VAL A 62 20.99 20.08 -5.56
C VAL A 62 21.54 21.41 -5.04
N GLY A 63 22.86 21.54 -5.06
CA GLY A 63 23.55 22.69 -4.47
C GLY A 63 24.97 22.41 -4.00
N ASN A 64 25.41 21.15 -3.96
CA ASN A 64 26.83 20.86 -3.77
C ASN A 64 27.51 20.74 -5.14
N ASP A 65 28.12 21.83 -5.59
CA ASP A 65 29.05 22.01 -6.73
C ASP A 65 30.25 21.03 -6.77
N GLN A 66 30.21 19.96 -5.96
CA GLN A 66 31.35 19.14 -5.60
C GLN A 66 31.43 17.82 -6.37
N MET A 67 30.55 17.62 -7.37
CA MET A 67 30.61 16.49 -8.30
C MET A 67 31.06 16.88 -9.71
N CYS A 68 31.42 18.13 -9.96
CA CYS A 68 32.19 18.47 -11.14
C CYS A 68 33.65 18.04 -10.88
N PRO A 69 34.24 17.14 -11.69
CA PRO A 69 35.68 16.97 -11.68
C PRO A 69 36.31 18.36 -11.84
N SER A 70 37.37 18.67 -11.10
CA SER A 70 38.01 19.99 -11.04
C SER A 70 38.53 20.55 -12.39
N GLY A 71 38.19 19.91 -13.52
CA GLY A 71 38.54 20.32 -14.89
C GLY A 71 37.36 20.54 -15.85
N GLY A 72 36.11 20.62 -15.37
CA GLY A 72 34.93 20.76 -16.25
C GLY A 72 34.51 19.43 -16.89
N PHE A 73 33.34 19.40 -17.51
CA PHE A 73 32.78 18.21 -18.17
C PHE A 73 33.41 17.93 -19.54
N ILE A 74 33.87 18.98 -20.22
CA ILE A 74 34.44 18.96 -21.57
C ILE A 74 35.91 19.36 -21.50
N THR A 75 36.77 18.51 -22.06
CA THR A 75 38.19 18.84 -22.24
C THR A 75 38.33 19.86 -23.36
N LYS A 76 38.90 21.03 -23.05
CA LYS A 76 39.12 22.10 -24.02
C LYS A 76 40.32 21.77 -24.91
N ILE A 77 40.14 21.84 -26.23
CA ILE A 77 41.19 21.56 -27.23
C ILE A 77 41.51 22.83 -28.01
N THR A 78 40.48 23.48 -28.56
CA THR A 78 40.60 24.70 -29.35
C THR A 78 40.21 25.95 -28.58
N ASN A 79 39.58 25.79 -27.40
CA ASN A 79 39.12 26.86 -26.53
C ASN A 79 38.23 27.87 -27.28
N ASP A 80 37.36 27.35 -28.15
CA ASP A 80 36.41 28.13 -28.94
C ASP A 80 35.04 28.25 -28.23
N ALA A 81 34.18 29.10 -28.76
CA ALA A 81 32.84 29.32 -28.20
C ALA A 81 31.95 28.07 -28.26
N ARG A 82 32.25 27.12 -29.15
CA ARG A 82 31.52 25.85 -29.26
C ARG A 82 31.83 24.95 -28.08
N GLU A 83 33.11 24.83 -27.69
CA GLU A 83 33.54 24.09 -26.50
C GLU A 83 32.94 24.70 -25.22
N GLU A 84 32.83 26.02 -25.15
CA GLU A 84 32.16 26.71 -24.03
C GLU A 84 30.64 26.46 -23.99
N GLU A 85 29.96 26.50 -25.13
CA GLU A 85 28.54 26.14 -25.22
C GLU A 85 28.30 24.67 -24.83
N MET A 86 29.18 23.76 -25.27
CA MET A 86 29.10 22.35 -24.88
C MET A 86 29.30 22.17 -23.37
N GLU A 87 30.24 22.87 -22.74
CA GLU A 87 30.44 22.84 -21.29
C GLU A 87 29.19 23.30 -20.54
N ASN A 88 28.60 24.43 -20.96
CA ASN A 88 27.38 24.97 -20.35
C ASN A 88 26.19 24.00 -20.50
N ASN A 89 25.96 23.49 -21.71
CA ASN A 89 24.89 22.54 -21.99
C ASN A 89 25.06 21.25 -21.17
N VAL A 90 26.28 20.72 -21.04
CA VAL A 90 26.54 19.52 -20.24
C VAL A 90 26.40 19.78 -18.73
N GLY A 91 26.78 20.97 -18.25
CA GLY A 91 26.52 21.41 -16.88
C GLY A 91 25.02 21.44 -16.55
N GLU A 92 24.21 22.00 -17.44
CA GLU A 92 22.75 21.99 -17.31
C GLU A 92 22.19 20.56 -17.32
N VAL A 93 22.68 19.70 -18.24
CA VAL A 93 22.29 18.28 -18.29
C VAL A 93 22.66 17.56 -17.00
N SER A 94 23.83 17.83 -16.40
CA SER A 94 24.23 17.25 -15.11
C SER A 94 23.28 17.63 -13.96
N SER A 95 22.84 18.89 -13.94
CA SER A 95 21.81 19.37 -13.00
C SER A 95 20.46 18.68 -13.24
N MET A 96 20.03 18.57 -14.50
CA MET A 96 18.80 17.85 -14.86
C MET A 96 18.87 16.37 -14.45
N ILE A 97 19.99 15.69 -14.66
CA ILE A 97 20.21 14.29 -14.25
C ILE A 97 20.13 14.16 -12.73
N SER A 98 20.65 15.12 -11.97
CA SER A 98 20.56 15.11 -10.50
C SER A 98 19.11 15.20 -10.02
N ASN A 99 18.30 16.05 -10.67
CA ASN A 99 16.86 16.13 -10.41
C ASN A 99 16.12 14.84 -10.78
N LEU A 100 16.42 14.27 -11.96
CA LEU A 100 15.86 12.98 -12.39
C LEU A 100 16.19 11.86 -11.42
N ARG A 101 17.41 11.83 -10.87
CA ARG A 101 17.82 10.87 -9.85
C ARG A 101 16.98 10.98 -8.57
N ASN A 102 16.77 12.20 -8.08
CA ASN A 102 15.96 12.44 -6.89
C ASN A 102 14.50 11.99 -7.12
N MET A 103 13.91 12.31 -8.28
CA MET A 103 12.57 11.83 -8.64
C MET A 103 12.50 10.30 -8.76
N ALA A 104 13.54 9.65 -9.30
CA ALA A 104 13.61 8.20 -9.38
C ALA A 104 13.67 7.55 -7.99
N ILE A 105 14.40 8.15 -7.04
CA ILE A 105 14.45 7.68 -5.65
C ILE A 105 13.08 7.84 -4.99
N ASP A 106 12.46 9.01 -5.13
CA ASP A 106 11.14 9.30 -4.55
C ASP A 106 10.07 8.35 -5.09
N MET A 107 10.05 8.17 -6.41
CA MET A 107 9.14 7.22 -7.07
C MET A 107 9.41 5.78 -6.63
N GLY A 108 10.67 5.38 -6.49
CA GLY A 108 11.03 4.04 -6.01
C GLY A 108 10.54 3.77 -4.59
N ASN A 109 10.69 4.73 -3.68
CA ASN A 109 10.21 4.63 -2.30
C ASN A 109 8.69 4.60 -2.24
N GLU A 110 8.01 5.45 -3.03
CA GLU A 110 6.56 5.50 -3.11
C GLU A 110 5.99 4.18 -3.66
N ILE A 111 6.57 3.62 -4.73
CA ILE A 111 6.19 2.31 -5.27
C ILE A 111 6.36 1.22 -4.21
N GLY A 112 7.48 1.21 -3.49
CA GLY A 112 7.72 0.26 -2.40
C GLY A 112 6.67 0.36 -1.28
N GLY A 113 6.28 1.58 -0.92
CA GLY A 113 5.21 1.86 0.05
C GLY A 113 3.85 1.36 -0.43
N GLN A 114 3.47 1.75 -1.65
CA GLN A 114 2.20 1.37 -2.27
C GLN A 114 2.09 -0.14 -2.47
N ASN A 115 3.16 -0.84 -2.86
CA ASN A 115 3.16 -2.30 -3.01
C ASN A 115 2.81 -2.99 -1.68
N LYS A 116 3.43 -2.57 -0.57
CA LYS A 116 3.09 -3.11 0.76
C LYS A 116 1.64 -2.81 1.15
N GLN A 117 1.14 -1.62 0.83
CA GLN A 117 -0.26 -1.26 1.07
C GLN A 117 -1.21 -2.15 0.25
N ILE A 118 -0.89 -2.41 -1.02
CA ILE A 118 -1.66 -3.28 -1.90
C ILE A 118 -1.70 -4.71 -1.35
N ASP A 119 -0.57 -5.24 -0.85
CA ASP A 119 -0.54 -6.57 -0.22
C ASP A 119 -1.51 -6.66 0.98
N ARG A 120 -1.58 -5.62 1.82
CA ARG A 120 -2.56 -5.55 2.91
C ARG A 120 -3.99 -5.46 2.40
N VAL A 121 -4.24 -4.65 1.37
CA VAL A 121 -5.56 -4.55 0.73
C VAL A 121 -6.01 -5.92 0.20
N ASN A 122 -5.11 -6.67 -0.45
CA ASN A 122 -5.38 -8.00 -0.96
C ASN A 122 -5.70 -9.00 0.17
N GLN A 123 -4.96 -8.98 1.27
CA GLN A 123 -5.26 -9.83 2.44
C GLN A 123 -6.63 -9.49 3.04
N LYS A 124 -6.93 -8.20 3.23
CA LYS A 124 -8.25 -7.73 3.69
C LYS A 124 -9.37 -8.10 2.71
N ALA A 125 -9.10 -8.07 1.40
CA ALA A 125 -10.04 -8.46 0.36
C ALA A 125 -10.42 -9.94 0.44
N THR A 126 -9.42 -10.82 0.49
CA THR A 126 -9.64 -12.26 0.63
C THR A 126 -10.41 -12.57 1.93
N SER A 127 -10.06 -11.91 3.03
CA SER A 127 -10.77 -12.06 4.31
C SER A 127 -12.25 -11.67 4.18
N ASN A 128 -12.54 -10.51 3.59
CA ASN A 128 -13.91 -10.05 3.37
C ASN A 128 -14.68 -10.95 2.39
N GLU A 129 -14.05 -11.43 1.32
CA GLU A 129 -14.67 -12.33 0.35
C GLU A 129 -15.16 -13.63 1.02
N ILE A 130 -14.32 -14.23 1.87
CA ILE A 130 -14.69 -15.44 2.63
C ILE A 130 -15.89 -15.16 3.54
N ARG A 131 -15.88 -14.03 4.27
CA ARG A 131 -16.99 -13.63 5.14
C ARG A 131 -18.28 -13.41 4.37
N ILE A 132 -18.22 -12.69 3.24
CA ILE A 132 -19.38 -12.43 2.38
C ILE A 132 -19.96 -13.75 1.87
N LYS A 133 -19.12 -14.66 1.35
CA LYS A 133 -19.57 -15.99 0.88
C LYS A 133 -20.23 -16.79 1.99
N ALA A 134 -19.66 -16.79 3.19
CA ALA A 134 -20.21 -17.49 4.35
C ALA A 134 -21.55 -16.89 4.80
N ALA A 135 -21.64 -15.57 4.93
CA ALA A 135 -22.85 -14.86 5.30
C ALA A 135 -23.97 -15.07 4.26
N ASN A 136 -23.64 -15.00 2.97
CA ASN A 136 -24.59 -15.25 1.88
C ASN A 136 -25.13 -16.70 1.93
N SER A 137 -24.25 -17.68 2.19
CA SER A 137 -24.69 -19.08 2.36
C SER A 137 -25.61 -19.26 3.55
N ARG A 138 -25.37 -18.56 4.67
CA ARG A 138 -26.26 -18.58 5.85
C ARG A 138 -27.61 -17.94 5.54
N ALA A 139 -27.60 -16.75 4.94
CA ALA A 139 -28.82 -16.05 4.52
C ALA A 139 -29.67 -16.90 3.57
N ALA A 140 -29.04 -17.55 2.58
CA ALA A 140 -29.73 -18.43 1.65
C ALA A 140 -30.36 -19.68 2.31
N LYS A 141 -29.81 -20.16 3.43
CA LYS A 141 -30.44 -21.25 4.22
C LYS A 141 -31.66 -20.74 4.97
N LEU A 142 -31.58 -19.56 5.58
CA LEU A 142 -32.70 -18.93 6.28
C LEU A 142 -33.89 -18.62 5.36
N LEU A 143 -33.63 -18.28 4.09
CA LEU A 143 -34.69 -18.06 3.09
C LEU A 143 -35.37 -19.35 2.59
N LYS A 144 -34.76 -20.52 2.84
CA LYS A 144 -35.29 -21.82 2.42
C LYS A 144 -36.04 -22.56 3.54
N GLU A 145 -35.91 -22.10 4.79
CA GLU A 145 -36.76 -22.50 5.92
C GLU A 145 -38.05 -21.67 5.93
#